data_AF-A0A665W6H6-F1
#
_entry.id   AF-A0A665W6H6-F1
#
_cell.length_a   1.000
_cell.length_b   1.000
_cell.length_c   1.000
_cell.angle_alpha   90.00
_cell.angle_beta   90.00
_cell.angle_gamma   90.00
#
_symmetry.space_group_name_H-M   'P 1'
#
loop_
_entity.id
_entity.type
_entity.pdbx_description
1 polymer ?
#
loop_
_entity_poly.entity_id
_entity_poly.type
_entity_poly.pdbx_seq_one_letter_code
_entity_poly.pdbx_strand_id
1 'polypeptide(L)'
;MSLFPTSAVYPTLLGPLVHIITWNVGSATPPDDITSLLGLNVGDGNTDMYIIGLQEVNSMINKRLKDVLFTDQWSEVCMERLSPFGYVLVTSQRMQGLLLMVFAKYFHLPFLRGVQTETTRTGLGGYWGNKGGVSARMSVFGHTICFLNCHLPAHMENSEQRMEDFECILQQQQFEGQAATGVLDHDVVFWFGDLNFRIDDLDMQVVKSAIDNNKFPMLWEKDQLNMAKDSETVLEGFQEGPLKFAPTYKFDVGTNTYDTSGKKRKPAWTDRILWHLRATAPAGAALSAGKRGSISGLTSGTKVTQHCYRSHMEYTVSDHKPVSSIFTLQFPYKVDIPLVVLIVEDEWNSTADAIAKFKLAPNYSRSSWDWIGLYKVGFKHQKDYVGYVWAKQEEADFHRQEHQVTFTEEELPKGSGDFILGYYSNNMSTIVGVTEPFQIQLPTSGLDISSSDSSDFSSEDDSTIVLMKMRSRSPSPCKNKHRKNHSDSHTHPRSQSRSRSGSPAQATVAGLNVTGSCCCHRSHSQLLCLLFDTSNTLCVLSNSNVQFLVPSFSATAIWLVREAHSALSCFIKMCTWYIFICFTLCCVSSIFLRSQVWTVQGAVTLH
;
A
#
# COMPACT_ATOMS: atom_id res chain seq x y z
N MET A 1 9.18 7.85 -36.16
CA MET A 1 7.98 7.03 -36.43
C MET A 1 6.98 7.32 -35.32
N SER A 2 5.73 7.62 -35.65
CA SER A 2 4.67 7.92 -34.69
C SER A 2 4.11 6.63 -34.09
N LEU A 3 4.42 6.35 -32.82
CA LEU A 3 3.88 5.22 -32.07
C LEU A 3 2.75 5.65 -31.13
N PHE A 4 1.74 6.31 -31.70
CA PHE A 4 0.48 6.61 -31.02
C PHE A 4 -0.68 6.08 -31.88
N PRO A 5 -1.50 5.12 -31.39
CA PRO A 5 -2.63 4.62 -32.15
C PRO A 5 -3.75 5.67 -32.20
N THR A 6 -4.02 6.19 -33.40
CA THR A 6 -5.11 7.15 -33.62
C THR A 6 -6.46 6.55 -33.25
N SER A 7 -7.08 7.07 -32.18
CA SER A 7 -8.51 6.99 -31.88
C SER A 7 -9.17 5.62 -32.14
N ALA A 8 -8.66 4.56 -31.52
CA ALA A 8 -9.22 3.22 -31.65
C ALA A 8 -10.66 3.16 -31.11
N VAL A 9 -11.64 3.04 -32.01
CA VAL A 9 -13.07 2.89 -31.66
C VAL A 9 -13.32 1.47 -31.18
N TYR A 10 -13.10 1.23 -29.88
CA TYR A 10 -13.35 -0.06 -29.24
C TYR A 10 -14.85 -0.42 -29.26
N PRO A 11 -15.23 -1.67 -29.57
CA PRO A 11 -16.62 -2.13 -29.57
C PRO A 11 -17.17 -2.32 -28.14
N THR A 12 -17.57 -1.21 -27.52
CA THR A 12 -18.72 -0.98 -26.60
C THR A 12 -19.01 -1.87 -25.39
N LEU A 13 -18.45 -3.08 -25.20
CA LEU A 13 -18.78 -3.97 -24.07
C LEU A 13 -17.57 -4.66 -23.40
N LEU A 14 -16.34 -4.38 -23.83
CA LEU A 14 -15.14 -4.85 -23.14
C LEU A 14 -14.66 -3.83 -22.12
N GLY A 15 -14.46 -4.29 -20.88
CA GLY A 15 -13.73 -3.56 -19.84
C GLY A 15 -12.21 -3.84 -19.93
N PRO A 16 -11.43 -3.38 -18.94
CA PRO A 16 -9.98 -3.35 -19.05
C PRO A 16 -9.33 -4.74 -19.05
N LEU A 17 -8.19 -4.84 -19.73
CA LEU A 17 -7.26 -5.97 -19.61
C LEU A 17 -6.33 -5.75 -18.41
N VAL A 18 -6.39 -6.62 -17.42
CA VAL A 18 -5.63 -6.50 -16.16
C VAL A 18 -4.59 -7.60 -16.08
N HIS A 19 -3.31 -7.21 -15.96
CA HIS A 19 -2.19 -8.13 -15.76
C HIS A 19 -1.81 -8.14 -14.27
N ILE A 20 -2.08 -9.25 -13.60
CA ILE A 20 -1.75 -9.45 -12.17
C ILE A 20 -0.49 -10.31 -12.06
N ILE A 21 0.44 -9.88 -11.23
CA ILE A 21 1.72 -10.53 -10.97
C ILE A 21 1.87 -10.72 -9.45
N THR A 22 2.25 -11.93 -9.02
CA THR A 22 2.70 -12.20 -7.65
C THR A 22 4.12 -12.77 -7.63
N TRP A 23 4.95 -12.33 -6.69
CA TRP A 23 6.29 -12.90 -6.50
C TRP A 23 6.83 -12.68 -5.08
N ASN A 24 7.12 -13.77 -4.36
CA ASN A 24 7.95 -13.69 -3.17
C ASN A 24 9.41 -13.48 -3.61
N VAL A 25 9.99 -12.32 -3.32
CA VAL A 25 11.31 -11.94 -3.81
C VAL A 25 12.45 -12.38 -2.89
N GLY A 26 12.18 -13.04 -1.76
CA GLY A 26 13.21 -13.60 -0.88
C GLY A 26 14.24 -12.58 -0.37
N SER A 27 13.82 -11.32 -0.14
CA SER A 27 14.68 -10.15 0.15
C SER A 27 15.68 -9.74 -0.94
N ALA A 28 15.54 -10.26 -2.16
CA ALA A 28 16.34 -9.84 -3.32
C ALA A 28 16.05 -8.40 -3.77
N THR A 29 17.03 -7.82 -4.44
CA THR A 29 16.88 -6.61 -5.26
C THR A 29 16.21 -6.98 -6.61
N PRO A 30 15.52 -6.04 -7.28
CA PRO A 30 15.00 -6.30 -8.62
C PRO A 30 16.14 -6.66 -9.60
N PRO A 31 15.90 -7.58 -10.56
CA PRO A 31 16.81 -7.80 -11.68
C PRO A 31 16.77 -6.62 -12.66
N ASP A 32 17.84 -6.42 -13.43
CA ASP A 32 17.96 -5.29 -14.37
C ASP A 32 16.84 -5.28 -15.44
N ASP A 33 16.31 -6.46 -15.80
CA ASP A 33 15.23 -6.60 -16.77
C ASP A 33 14.01 -7.41 -16.26
N ILE A 34 12.88 -6.73 -16.12
CA ILE A 34 11.55 -7.33 -15.84
C ILE A 34 10.61 -7.27 -17.06
N THR A 35 11.12 -6.99 -18.26
CA THR A 35 10.30 -6.76 -19.48
C THR A 35 9.61 -8.03 -19.97
N SER A 36 10.18 -9.23 -19.73
CA SER A 36 9.49 -10.52 -19.95
C SER A 36 8.34 -10.75 -18.97
N LEU A 37 8.59 -10.51 -17.67
CA LEU A 37 7.60 -10.63 -16.60
C LEU A 37 6.39 -9.72 -16.84
N LEU A 38 6.63 -8.45 -17.20
CA LEU A 38 5.59 -7.50 -17.57
C LEU A 38 4.95 -7.78 -18.94
N GLY A 39 5.53 -8.66 -19.77
CA GLY A 39 5.02 -9.00 -21.11
C GLY A 39 5.20 -7.92 -22.18
N LEU A 40 5.91 -6.82 -21.88
CA LEU A 40 6.07 -5.67 -22.76
C LEU A 40 6.76 -6.01 -24.09
N ASN A 41 7.61 -7.06 -24.10
CA ASN A 41 8.25 -7.60 -25.31
C ASN A 41 7.27 -8.11 -26.38
N VAL A 42 6.00 -8.37 -26.03
CA VAL A 42 5.00 -8.90 -26.98
C VAL A 42 4.40 -7.79 -27.86
N GLY A 43 4.60 -6.52 -27.51
CA GLY A 43 4.32 -5.37 -28.39
C GLY A 43 2.83 -5.09 -28.69
N ASP A 44 1.90 -5.84 -28.11
CA ASP A 44 0.47 -5.71 -28.40
C ASP A 44 -0.19 -4.48 -27.76
N GLY A 45 0.42 -3.92 -26.71
CA GLY A 45 -0.04 -2.72 -25.99
C GLY A 45 -1.39 -2.89 -25.28
N ASN A 46 -1.96 -4.10 -25.20
CA ASN A 46 -3.36 -4.29 -24.83
C ASN A 46 -3.64 -4.26 -23.33
N THR A 47 -2.63 -4.44 -22.47
CA THR A 47 -2.82 -4.34 -21.01
C THR A 47 -3.24 -2.93 -20.63
N ASP A 48 -4.24 -2.77 -19.79
CA ASP A 48 -4.74 -1.47 -19.33
C ASP A 48 -4.28 -1.13 -17.92
N MET A 49 -4.12 -2.17 -17.08
CA MET A 49 -3.69 -2.07 -15.69
C MET A 49 -2.70 -3.18 -15.34
N TYR A 50 -1.65 -2.83 -14.59
CA TYR A 50 -0.73 -3.79 -13.97
C TYR A 50 -0.94 -3.79 -12.45
N ILE A 51 -1.09 -4.97 -11.88
CA ILE A 51 -1.24 -5.19 -10.44
C ILE A 51 -0.08 -6.05 -9.97
N ILE A 52 0.84 -5.50 -9.19
CA ILE A 52 2.09 -6.17 -8.80
C ILE A 52 2.10 -6.35 -7.30
N GLY A 53 1.89 -7.59 -6.84
CA GLY A 53 2.03 -8.01 -5.44
C GLY A 53 3.37 -8.67 -5.21
N LEU A 54 4.19 -8.12 -4.32
CA LEU A 54 5.46 -8.74 -3.90
C LEU A 54 5.40 -9.13 -2.43
N GLN A 55 6.14 -10.18 -2.08
CA GLN A 55 6.34 -10.64 -0.70
C GLN A 55 7.84 -10.75 -0.38
N GLU A 56 8.20 -10.65 0.90
CA GLU A 56 9.60 -10.54 1.38
C GLU A 56 10.44 -9.45 0.67
N VAL A 57 9.83 -8.37 0.20
CA VAL A 57 10.56 -7.19 -0.29
C VAL A 57 11.45 -6.67 0.83
N ASN A 58 12.74 -6.50 0.54
CA ASN A 58 13.73 -6.08 1.54
C ASN A 58 13.29 -4.79 2.24
N SER A 59 13.20 -4.84 3.57
CA SER A 59 12.68 -3.77 4.43
C SER A 59 13.79 -2.89 5.05
N MET A 60 15.05 -3.19 4.75
CA MET A 60 16.19 -2.35 5.12
C MET A 60 16.15 -1.04 4.31
N ILE A 61 15.62 0.02 4.93
CA ILE A 61 15.78 1.39 4.43
C ILE A 61 17.28 1.64 4.23
N ASN A 62 17.67 1.92 2.98
CA ASN A 62 19.05 2.26 2.65
C ASN A 62 19.49 3.45 3.52
N LYS A 63 20.55 3.29 4.33
CA LYS A 63 21.02 4.30 5.30
C LYS A 63 21.64 5.56 4.66
N ARG A 64 21.37 5.83 3.38
CA ARG A 64 21.75 7.06 2.67
C ARG A 64 20.52 7.98 2.60
N LEU A 65 20.55 9.08 3.35
CA LEU A 65 19.45 10.07 3.41
C LEU A 65 19.09 10.65 2.03
N LYS A 66 17.79 10.88 1.79
CA LYS A 66 17.20 12.18 1.39
C LYS A 66 15.67 12.11 1.08
N ASP A 67 14.84 12.14 2.11
CA ASP A 67 13.67 13.02 2.35
C ASP A 67 12.74 13.52 1.21
N VAL A 68 12.71 12.95 0.00
CA VAL A 68 11.79 13.40 -1.08
C VAL A 68 11.00 12.25 -1.72
N LEU A 69 11.64 11.13 -2.04
CA LEU A 69 10.99 9.94 -2.60
C LEU A 69 11.41 8.70 -1.81
N PHE A 70 10.48 8.15 -1.02
CA PHE A 70 10.62 6.86 -0.34
C PHE A 70 10.04 5.72 -1.19
N THR A 71 10.38 5.70 -2.48
CA THR A 71 10.14 4.53 -3.35
C THR A 71 11.21 3.48 -3.07
N ASP A 72 10.80 2.21 -2.98
CA ASP A 72 11.76 1.10 -2.96
C ASP A 72 12.22 0.75 -4.38
N GLN A 73 13.32 0.00 -4.48
CA GLN A 73 13.94 -0.33 -5.77
C GLN A 73 12.98 -1.07 -6.71
N TRP A 74 12.10 -1.91 -6.15
CA TRP A 74 11.06 -2.61 -6.91
C TRP A 74 10.03 -1.64 -7.49
N SER A 75 9.58 -0.66 -6.69
CA SER A 75 8.72 0.43 -7.16
C SER A 75 9.37 1.24 -8.28
N GLU A 76 10.64 1.61 -8.13
CA GLU A 76 11.36 2.42 -9.12
C GLU A 76 11.56 1.66 -10.45
N VAL A 77 12.02 0.41 -10.41
CA VAL A 77 12.20 -0.40 -11.63
C VAL A 77 10.87 -0.68 -12.33
N CYS A 78 9.78 -0.91 -11.58
CA CYS A 78 8.45 -1.04 -12.18
C CYS A 78 8.00 0.26 -12.85
N MET A 79 8.17 1.41 -12.20
CA MET A 79 7.88 2.73 -12.79
C MET A 79 8.72 2.99 -14.06
N GLU A 80 10.02 2.68 -14.04
CA GLU A 80 10.93 2.91 -15.18
C GLU A 80 10.67 2.01 -16.39
N ARG A 81 10.20 0.78 -16.16
CA ARG A 81 9.84 -0.14 -17.25
C ARG A 81 8.43 0.11 -17.80
N LEU A 82 7.52 0.66 -16.99
CA LEU A 82 6.12 0.88 -17.38
C LEU A 82 5.84 2.30 -17.91
N SER A 83 6.44 3.36 -17.38
CA SER A 83 6.09 4.73 -17.81
C SER A 83 6.37 5.07 -19.29
N PRO A 84 7.37 4.48 -19.99
CA PRO A 84 7.54 4.67 -21.44
C PRO A 84 6.35 4.18 -22.28
N PHE A 85 5.51 3.31 -21.74
CA PHE A 85 4.29 2.79 -22.36
C PHE A 85 3.02 3.52 -21.87
N GLY A 86 3.18 4.66 -21.19
CA GLY A 86 2.08 5.52 -20.75
C GLY A 86 1.37 5.07 -19.46
N TYR A 87 1.92 4.11 -18.71
CA TYR A 87 1.37 3.70 -17.41
C TYR A 87 1.89 4.58 -16.27
N VAL A 88 0.99 4.91 -15.35
CA VAL A 88 1.23 5.73 -14.16
C VAL A 88 0.94 4.90 -12.92
N LEU A 89 1.78 5.00 -11.89
CA LEU A 89 1.53 4.43 -10.56
C LEU A 89 0.36 5.17 -9.89
N VAL A 90 -0.78 4.48 -9.79
CA VAL A 90 -2.04 4.98 -9.22
C VAL A 90 -2.00 4.94 -7.70
N THR A 91 -1.54 3.82 -7.14
CA THR A 91 -1.34 3.66 -5.70
C THR A 91 -0.31 2.56 -5.40
N SER A 92 0.33 2.66 -4.23
CA SER A 92 1.25 1.66 -3.68
C SER A 92 1.04 1.53 -2.18
N GLN A 93 0.77 0.31 -1.70
CA GLN A 93 0.60 -0.02 -0.29
C GLN A 93 1.67 -1.01 0.16
N ARG A 94 2.31 -0.73 1.30
CA ARG A 94 3.38 -1.57 1.85
C ARG A 94 3.13 -1.95 3.31
N MET A 95 3.50 -3.16 3.69
CA MET A 95 3.53 -3.66 5.07
C MET A 95 4.78 -4.53 5.27
N GLN A 96 5.81 -3.98 5.91
CA GLN A 96 7.16 -4.57 6.02
C GLN A 96 7.73 -5.06 4.67
N GLY A 97 7.55 -6.33 4.35
CA GLY A 97 7.99 -6.97 3.10
C GLY A 97 6.87 -7.34 2.13
N LEU A 98 5.59 -7.12 2.48
CA LEU A 98 4.50 -7.14 1.51
C LEU A 98 4.43 -5.78 0.83
N LEU A 99 4.34 -5.76 -0.50
CA LEU A 99 4.15 -4.57 -1.32
C LEU A 99 3.06 -4.84 -2.36
N LEU A 100 2.15 -3.92 -2.58
CA LEU A 100 1.15 -3.97 -3.65
C LEU A 100 1.18 -2.66 -4.42
N MET A 101 1.40 -2.74 -5.72
CA MET A 101 1.41 -1.59 -6.63
C MET A 101 0.32 -1.74 -7.69
N VAL A 102 -0.40 -0.66 -7.97
CA VAL A 102 -1.40 -0.58 -9.05
C VAL A 102 -0.96 0.49 -10.05
N PHE A 103 -0.71 0.08 -11.29
CA PHE A 103 -0.44 0.96 -12.41
C PHE A 103 -1.60 0.90 -13.40
N ALA A 104 -1.88 2.01 -14.09
CA ALA A 104 -2.83 2.07 -15.19
C ALA A 104 -2.37 3.07 -16.26
N LYS A 105 -2.81 2.90 -17.52
CA LYS A 105 -2.54 3.90 -18.56
C LYS A 105 -3.10 5.26 -18.17
N TYR A 106 -2.40 6.35 -18.51
CA TYR A 106 -2.77 7.71 -18.08
C TYR A 106 -4.22 8.10 -18.45
N PHE A 107 -4.71 7.68 -19.62
CA PHE A 107 -6.07 7.94 -20.07
C PHE A 107 -7.16 7.16 -19.30
N HIS A 108 -6.80 6.14 -18.52
CA HIS A 108 -7.75 5.44 -17.63
C HIS A 108 -7.93 6.11 -16.28
N LEU A 109 -6.98 6.95 -15.84
CA LEU A 109 -6.99 7.58 -14.51
C LEU A 109 -8.31 8.29 -14.14
N PRO A 110 -8.97 9.06 -15.04
CA PRO A 110 -10.26 9.72 -14.73
C PRO A 110 -11.41 8.78 -14.36
N PHE A 111 -11.24 7.47 -14.59
CA PHE A 111 -12.22 6.41 -14.33
C PHE A 111 -11.81 5.49 -13.18
N LEU A 112 -10.68 5.78 -12.50
CA LEU A 112 -10.20 5.11 -11.29
C LEU A 112 -10.49 5.99 -10.07
N ARG A 113 -11.61 5.72 -9.38
CA ARG A 113 -12.20 6.62 -8.37
C ARG A 113 -12.30 5.97 -7.00
N GLY A 114 -12.23 6.77 -5.93
CA GLY A 114 -12.36 6.26 -4.55
C GLY A 114 -11.27 5.26 -4.17
N VAL A 115 -10.04 5.50 -4.65
CA VAL A 115 -8.85 4.69 -4.40
C VAL A 115 -8.54 4.70 -2.90
N GLN A 116 -8.53 3.52 -2.28
CA GLN A 116 -8.22 3.32 -0.86
C GLN A 116 -7.36 2.07 -0.71
N THR A 117 -6.55 2.02 0.36
CA THR A 117 -5.61 0.93 0.63
C THR A 117 -5.64 0.54 2.09
N GLU A 118 -5.60 -0.76 2.38
CA GLU A 118 -5.67 -1.29 3.74
C GLU A 118 -4.58 -2.32 4.05
N THR A 119 -4.30 -2.53 5.34
CA THR A 119 -3.29 -3.52 5.79
C THR A 119 -3.69 -4.26 7.06
N THR A 120 -3.60 -5.59 7.03
CA THR A 120 -3.82 -6.45 8.21
C THR A 120 -2.57 -7.26 8.49
N ARG A 121 -2.11 -7.22 9.73
CA ARG A 121 -0.99 -8.02 10.24
C ARG A 121 -1.54 -9.28 10.89
N THR A 122 -0.91 -10.41 10.63
CA THR A 122 -1.20 -11.68 11.32
C THR A 122 0.03 -12.28 11.97
N GLY A 123 1.24 -11.93 11.50
CA GLY A 123 2.51 -12.41 12.05
C GLY A 123 2.65 -12.16 13.56
N LEU A 124 3.07 -13.19 14.28
CA LEU A 124 3.15 -13.20 15.75
C LEU A 124 1.81 -12.82 16.43
N GLY A 125 0.67 -13.30 15.93
CA GLY A 125 -0.65 -12.95 16.47
C GLY A 125 -1.02 -11.48 16.22
N GLY A 126 -0.68 -10.96 15.05
CA GLY A 126 -0.94 -9.58 14.60
C GLY A 126 0.08 -8.54 15.07
N TYR A 127 0.98 -8.85 16.01
CA TYR A 127 1.99 -7.91 16.49
C TYR A 127 3.06 -7.56 15.43
N TRP A 128 3.25 -8.38 14.39
CA TRP A 128 4.33 -8.23 13.41
C TRP A 128 3.85 -8.39 11.95
N GLY A 129 4.31 -7.49 11.07
CA GLY A 129 3.80 -7.37 9.70
C GLY A 129 4.54 -8.18 8.63
N ASN A 130 5.20 -9.28 8.98
CA ASN A 130 5.86 -10.17 8.00
C ASN A 130 4.90 -11.19 7.36
N LYS A 131 3.66 -11.25 7.86
CA LYS A 131 2.55 -12.09 7.44
C LYS A 131 1.25 -11.32 7.60
N GLY A 132 0.28 -11.63 6.75
CA GLY A 132 -1.02 -10.96 6.67
C GLY A 132 -1.36 -10.57 5.24
N GLY A 133 -2.04 -9.43 5.06
CA GLY A 133 -2.47 -8.94 3.75
C GLY A 133 -2.38 -7.43 3.59
N VAL A 134 -2.14 -6.97 2.38
CA VAL A 134 -2.23 -5.57 1.95
C VAL A 134 -3.16 -5.47 0.74
N SER A 135 -4.01 -4.45 0.69
CA SER A 135 -4.99 -4.30 -0.38
C SER A 135 -5.04 -2.90 -0.97
N ALA A 136 -5.58 -2.85 -2.19
CA ALA A 136 -5.93 -1.63 -2.89
C ALA A 136 -7.30 -1.82 -3.55
N ARG A 137 -8.28 -0.98 -3.19
CA ARG A 137 -9.61 -0.99 -3.79
C ARG A 137 -9.92 0.32 -4.49
N MET A 138 -10.72 0.26 -5.54
CA MET A 138 -11.15 1.42 -6.32
C MET A 138 -12.41 1.09 -7.13
N SER A 139 -13.12 2.12 -7.56
CA SER A 139 -14.11 2.01 -8.64
C SER A 139 -13.39 2.18 -9.98
N VAL A 140 -13.55 1.21 -10.88
CA VAL A 140 -13.01 1.18 -12.24
C VAL A 140 -14.18 1.24 -13.22
N PHE A 141 -14.28 2.32 -14.00
CA PHE A 141 -15.43 2.61 -14.89
C PHE A 141 -16.81 2.48 -14.20
N GLY A 142 -16.90 2.74 -12.89
CA GLY A 142 -18.13 2.65 -12.11
C GLY A 142 -18.42 1.28 -11.48
N HIS A 143 -17.47 0.34 -11.50
CA HIS A 143 -17.56 -0.98 -10.85
C HIS A 143 -16.51 -1.12 -9.75
N THR A 144 -16.86 -1.69 -8.61
CA THR A 144 -15.97 -1.79 -7.44
C THR A 144 -15.03 -2.99 -7.56
N ILE A 145 -13.73 -2.76 -7.42
CA ILE A 145 -12.70 -3.80 -7.46
C ILE A 145 -11.81 -3.71 -6.23
N CYS A 146 -11.48 -4.85 -5.62
CA CYS A 146 -10.43 -4.96 -4.61
C CYS A 146 -9.32 -5.90 -5.08
N PHE A 147 -8.08 -5.47 -4.95
CA PHE A 147 -6.87 -6.29 -5.16
C PHE A 147 -6.25 -6.55 -3.79
N LEU A 148 -6.17 -7.81 -3.37
CA LEU A 148 -5.64 -8.25 -2.07
C LEU A 148 -4.39 -9.11 -2.27
N ASN A 149 -3.23 -8.56 -1.92
CA ASN A 149 -1.94 -9.27 -1.88
C ASN A 149 -1.68 -9.81 -0.46
N CYS A 150 -1.57 -11.13 -0.31
CA CYS A 150 -1.30 -11.80 0.96
C CYS A 150 0.10 -12.41 1.04
N HIS A 151 0.58 -12.58 2.27
CA HIS A 151 1.67 -13.46 2.60
C HIS A 151 1.25 -14.27 3.84
N LEU A 152 0.86 -15.52 3.62
CA LEU A 152 0.22 -16.36 4.64
C LEU A 152 1.23 -17.30 5.35
N PRO A 153 0.86 -17.90 6.49
CA PRO A 153 1.73 -18.76 7.28
C PRO A 153 2.36 -19.90 6.47
N ALA A 154 3.70 -19.89 6.45
CA ALA A 154 4.51 -20.92 5.80
C ALA A 154 4.52 -22.24 6.58
N HIS A 155 5.14 -23.27 5.99
CA HIS A 155 5.20 -24.66 6.45
C HIS A 155 3.94 -25.50 6.13
N MET A 156 4.06 -26.83 6.22
CA MET A 156 3.02 -27.78 5.77
C MET A 156 1.82 -27.76 6.70
N GLU A 157 2.12 -27.79 7.99
CA GLU A 157 1.28 -28.06 9.14
C GLU A 157 0.29 -26.90 9.42
N ASN A 158 0.64 -25.69 9.00
CA ASN A 158 -0.10 -24.46 9.30
C ASN A 158 -1.28 -24.20 8.35
N SER A 159 -1.98 -25.25 7.88
CA SER A 159 -3.06 -25.08 6.89
C SER A 159 -4.31 -24.43 7.48
N GLU A 160 -4.69 -24.83 8.70
CA GLU A 160 -5.77 -24.20 9.48
C GLU A 160 -5.43 -22.73 9.76
N GLN A 161 -4.21 -22.45 10.22
CA GLN A 161 -3.73 -21.07 10.48
C GLN A 161 -3.74 -20.19 9.23
N ARG A 162 -3.55 -20.74 8.01
CA ARG A 162 -3.70 -19.96 6.75
C ARG A 162 -5.14 -19.48 6.53
N MET A 163 -6.13 -20.23 7.02
CA MET A 163 -7.55 -19.88 6.89
C MET A 163 -8.00 -18.94 8.01
N GLU A 164 -7.56 -19.16 9.26
CA GLU A 164 -7.70 -18.18 10.34
C GLU A 164 -7.10 -16.80 9.95
N ASP A 165 -5.88 -16.80 9.39
CA ASP A 165 -5.23 -15.58 8.91
C ASP A 165 -6.03 -14.91 7.79
N PHE A 166 -6.61 -15.69 6.86
CA PHE A 166 -7.38 -15.15 5.73
C PHE A 166 -8.73 -14.58 6.17
N GLU A 167 -9.49 -15.28 7.02
CA GLU A 167 -10.70 -14.75 7.65
C GLU A 167 -10.41 -13.46 8.43
N CYS A 168 -9.34 -13.45 9.22
CA CYS A 168 -8.89 -12.28 9.97
C CYS A 168 -8.60 -11.07 9.05
N ILE A 169 -7.97 -11.30 7.89
CA ILE A 169 -7.76 -10.27 6.86
C ILE A 169 -9.09 -9.76 6.28
N LEU A 170 -10.00 -10.66 5.87
CA LEU A 170 -11.28 -10.28 5.29
C LEU A 170 -12.19 -9.54 6.27
N GLN A 171 -12.15 -9.90 7.55
CA GLN A 171 -12.92 -9.23 8.62
C GLN A 171 -12.36 -7.85 8.96
N GLN A 172 -11.03 -7.71 9.07
CA GLN A 172 -10.41 -6.45 9.50
C GLN A 172 -10.31 -5.37 8.41
N GLN A 173 -10.20 -5.73 7.13
CA GLN A 173 -10.06 -4.74 6.05
C GLN A 173 -11.42 -4.16 5.65
N GLN A 174 -11.69 -2.97 6.17
CA GLN A 174 -12.92 -2.21 5.95
C GLN A 174 -12.59 -0.86 5.30
N PHE A 175 -13.34 -0.50 4.26
CA PHE A 175 -13.10 0.66 3.41
C PHE A 175 -14.21 1.71 3.55
N GLU A 176 -13.87 2.98 3.45
CA GLU A 176 -14.85 4.07 3.55
C GLU A 176 -15.73 4.15 2.30
N GLY A 177 -17.04 4.28 2.48
CA GLY A 177 -18.02 4.50 1.41
C GLY A 177 -19.35 3.78 1.63
N GLN A 178 -20.23 3.83 0.64
CA GLN A 178 -21.56 3.18 0.65
C GLN A 178 -21.72 2.05 -0.38
N ALA A 179 -20.71 1.79 -1.23
CA ALA A 179 -20.82 0.87 -2.37
C ALA A 179 -20.23 -0.53 -2.11
N ALA A 180 -19.12 -0.58 -1.36
CA ALA A 180 -18.44 -1.78 -0.90
C ALA A 180 -17.60 -1.42 0.34
N THR A 181 -17.84 -2.10 1.46
CA THR A 181 -17.25 -1.83 2.79
C THR A 181 -16.19 -2.86 3.15
N GLY A 182 -16.53 -4.14 3.23
CA GLY A 182 -15.56 -5.22 3.38
C GLY A 182 -14.90 -5.62 2.06
N VAL A 183 -13.88 -6.46 2.11
CA VAL A 183 -13.19 -6.98 0.90
C VAL A 183 -14.17 -7.65 -0.05
N LEU A 184 -14.99 -8.61 0.43
CA LEU A 184 -15.93 -9.38 -0.40
C LEU A 184 -17.15 -8.59 -0.89
N ASP A 185 -17.36 -7.35 -0.42
CA ASP A 185 -18.44 -6.48 -0.89
C ASP A 185 -18.18 -5.93 -2.31
N HIS A 186 -16.97 -6.10 -2.86
CA HIS A 186 -16.59 -5.54 -4.17
C HIS A 186 -17.08 -6.43 -5.32
N ASP A 187 -17.48 -5.82 -6.44
CA ASP A 187 -18.00 -6.52 -7.63
C ASP A 187 -17.03 -7.57 -8.17
N VAL A 188 -15.73 -7.25 -8.12
CA VAL A 188 -14.63 -8.18 -8.38
C VAL A 188 -13.62 -8.09 -7.23
N VAL A 189 -13.23 -9.23 -6.68
CA VAL A 189 -12.08 -9.34 -5.78
C VAL A 189 -11.02 -10.19 -6.45
N PHE A 190 -9.77 -9.73 -6.46
CA PHE A 190 -8.61 -10.55 -6.79
C PHE A 190 -7.83 -10.83 -5.51
N TRP A 191 -7.62 -12.10 -5.20
CA TRP A 191 -6.84 -12.55 -4.05
C TRP A 191 -5.63 -13.33 -4.54
N PHE A 192 -4.44 -12.85 -4.21
CA PHE A 192 -3.19 -13.37 -4.73
C PHE A 192 -2.08 -13.19 -3.70
N GLY A 193 -0.94 -13.84 -3.94
CA GLY A 193 0.23 -13.67 -3.08
C GLY A 193 1.04 -14.94 -2.93
N ASP A 194 1.95 -14.92 -1.95
CA ASP A 194 2.49 -16.14 -1.36
C ASP A 194 1.49 -16.64 -0.31
N LEU A 195 0.49 -17.39 -0.80
CA LEU A 195 -0.53 -18.01 0.02
C LEU A 195 0.02 -19.23 0.79
N ASN A 196 1.27 -19.62 0.52
CA ASN A 196 2.06 -20.59 1.28
C ASN A 196 1.49 -22.02 1.42
N PHE A 197 0.38 -22.34 0.75
CA PHE A 197 -0.19 -23.68 0.65
C PHE A 197 0.78 -24.69 0.01
N ARG A 198 0.64 -25.97 0.37
CA ARG A 198 1.57 -27.04 0.01
C ARG A 198 0.86 -28.23 -0.64
N ILE A 199 1.63 -29.08 -1.30
CA ILE A 199 1.18 -30.41 -1.70
C ILE A 199 1.29 -31.33 -0.48
N ASP A 200 0.19 -31.86 0.02
CA ASP A 200 0.13 -32.78 1.16
C ASP A 200 0.32 -34.26 0.71
N ASP A 201 0.23 -35.21 1.66
CA ASP A 201 -0.04 -36.66 1.46
C ASP A 201 0.69 -37.36 0.29
N LEU A 202 1.91 -36.91 0.00
CA LEU A 202 2.79 -37.39 -1.06
C LEU A 202 4.25 -37.23 -0.64
N ASP A 203 5.05 -38.27 -0.88
CA ASP A 203 6.49 -38.24 -0.63
C ASP A 203 7.24 -37.30 -1.59
N MET A 204 8.36 -36.74 -1.10
CA MET A 204 9.30 -35.93 -1.89
C MET A 204 9.63 -36.53 -3.25
N GLN A 205 9.91 -37.84 -3.30
CA GLN A 205 10.32 -38.53 -4.53
C GLN A 205 9.14 -38.71 -5.49
N VAL A 206 7.91 -38.88 -4.98
CA VAL A 206 6.69 -38.95 -5.80
C VAL A 206 6.40 -37.58 -6.40
N VAL A 207 6.51 -36.50 -5.61
CA VAL A 207 6.34 -35.13 -6.11
C VAL A 207 7.39 -34.77 -7.15
N LYS A 208 8.68 -35.03 -6.92
CA LYS A 208 9.73 -34.77 -7.93
C LYS A 208 9.50 -35.59 -9.21
N SER A 209 9.27 -36.90 -9.10
CA SER A 209 8.95 -37.76 -10.25
C SER A 209 7.71 -37.30 -11.03
N ALA A 210 6.66 -36.84 -10.34
CA ALA A 210 5.47 -36.28 -10.99
C ALA A 210 5.78 -34.98 -11.74
N ILE A 211 6.61 -34.08 -11.20
CA ILE A 211 7.07 -32.86 -11.88
C ILE A 211 7.90 -33.21 -13.11
N ASP A 212 8.91 -34.09 -12.96
CA ASP A 212 9.81 -34.51 -14.04
C ASP A 212 9.05 -35.15 -15.22
N ASN A 213 7.89 -35.77 -14.94
CA ASN A 213 7.00 -36.38 -15.93
C ASN A 213 5.79 -35.49 -16.32
N ASN A 214 5.75 -34.22 -15.90
CA ASN A 214 4.65 -33.26 -16.14
C ASN A 214 3.24 -33.74 -15.68
N LYS A 215 3.18 -34.62 -14.68
CA LYS A 215 1.95 -35.21 -14.12
C LYS A 215 1.29 -34.31 -13.07
N PHE A 216 1.20 -33.01 -13.34
CA PHE A 216 0.67 -32.02 -12.40
C PHE A 216 -0.74 -32.30 -11.84
N PRO A 217 -1.72 -32.88 -12.59
CA PRO A 217 -3.04 -33.19 -12.05
C PRO A 217 -3.03 -34.08 -10.79
N MET A 218 -2.14 -35.07 -10.73
CA MET A 218 -1.97 -35.96 -9.56
C MET A 218 -1.51 -35.18 -8.30
N LEU A 219 -0.87 -34.03 -8.49
CA LEU A 219 -0.43 -33.15 -7.42
C LEU A 219 -1.51 -32.13 -7.04
N TRP A 220 -2.39 -31.74 -7.97
CA TRP A 220 -3.51 -30.83 -7.71
C TRP A 220 -4.55 -31.43 -6.76
N GLU A 221 -4.81 -32.74 -6.87
CA GLU A 221 -5.66 -33.51 -5.94
C GLU A 221 -5.14 -33.51 -4.49
N LYS A 222 -3.88 -33.10 -4.29
CA LYS A 222 -3.19 -33.05 -3.00
C LYS A 222 -2.71 -31.65 -2.64
N ASP A 223 -3.05 -30.64 -3.44
CA ASP A 223 -2.75 -29.24 -3.15
C ASP A 223 -3.70 -28.72 -2.06
N GLN A 224 -3.16 -28.24 -0.95
CA GLN A 224 -3.94 -27.84 0.22
C GLN A 224 -4.90 -26.68 -0.06
N LEU A 225 -4.66 -25.81 -1.06
CA LEU A 225 -5.63 -24.78 -1.44
C LEU A 225 -6.80 -25.39 -2.24
N ASN A 226 -6.53 -26.34 -3.14
CA ASN A 226 -7.60 -27.05 -3.84
C ASN A 226 -8.47 -27.85 -2.85
N MET A 227 -7.85 -28.56 -1.90
CA MET A 227 -8.60 -29.30 -0.87
C MET A 227 -9.39 -28.35 0.04
N ALA A 228 -8.80 -27.22 0.46
CA ALA A 228 -9.49 -26.21 1.26
C ALA A 228 -10.69 -25.58 0.54
N LYS A 229 -10.66 -25.44 -0.80
CA LYS A 229 -11.80 -24.92 -1.56
C LYS A 229 -13.05 -25.82 -1.53
N ASP A 230 -12.89 -27.09 -1.18
CA ASP A 230 -14.00 -28.05 -1.01
C ASP A 230 -14.47 -28.15 0.46
N SER A 231 -13.72 -27.62 1.43
CA SER A 231 -14.05 -27.69 2.88
C SER A 231 -14.35 -26.34 3.55
N GLU A 232 -13.66 -25.27 3.15
CA GLU A 232 -13.66 -23.98 3.85
C GLU A 232 -14.66 -23.00 3.23
N THR A 233 -15.67 -22.60 4.00
CA THR A 233 -16.74 -21.69 3.53
C THR A 233 -16.23 -20.30 3.18
N VAL A 234 -15.11 -19.84 3.77
CA VAL A 234 -14.43 -18.58 3.39
C VAL A 234 -13.90 -18.59 1.95
N LEU A 235 -13.74 -19.77 1.35
CA LEU A 235 -13.28 -19.94 -0.03
C LEU A 235 -14.43 -20.15 -1.03
N GLU A 236 -15.69 -20.12 -0.60
CA GLU A 236 -16.85 -20.24 -1.49
C GLU A 236 -16.82 -19.13 -2.57
N GLY A 237 -17.09 -19.49 -3.82
CA GLY A 237 -17.08 -18.56 -4.96
C GLY A 237 -15.70 -18.17 -5.50
N PHE A 238 -14.59 -18.48 -4.80
CA PHE A 238 -13.23 -18.19 -5.29
C PHE A 238 -12.81 -19.14 -6.43
N GLN A 239 -12.59 -18.55 -7.60
CA GLN A 239 -12.16 -19.22 -8.82
C GLN A 239 -10.64 -19.11 -9.01
N GLU A 240 -10.05 -20.15 -9.60
CA GLU A 240 -8.64 -20.19 -9.98
C GLU A 240 -8.53 -20.91 -11.34
N GLY A 241 -7.56 -20.53 -12.17
CA GLY A 241 -7.25 -21.23 -13.41
C GLY A 241 -6.48 -22.54 -13.21
N PRO A 242 -6.48 -23.45 -14.19
CA PRO A 242 -5.68 -24.67 -14.13
C PRO A 242 -4.18 -24.36 -14.07
N LEU A 243 -3.49 -24.90 -13.07
CA LEU A 243 -2.05 -24.73 -12.79
C LEU A 243 -1.17 -25.49 -13.81
N LYS A 244 -1.17 -25.03 -15.06
CA LYS A 244 -0.44 -25.62 -16.21
C LYS A 244 1.09 -25.42 -16.17
N PHE A 245 1.66 -25.22 -14.98
CA PHE A 245 3.07 -24.92 -14.76
C PHE A 245 3.58 -25.62 -13.50
N ALA A 246 4.89 -25.90 -13.43
CA ALA A 246 5.49 -26.60 -12.30
C ALA A 246 5.45 -25.78 -10.99
N PRO A 247 5.51 -26.44 -9.82
CA PRO A 247 5.51 -25.79 -8.50
C PRO A 247 6.53 -24.64 -8.37
N THR A 248 6.10 -23.52 -7.77
CA THR A 248 6.82 -22.24 -7.77
C THR A 248 7.85 -22.11 -6.65
N TYR A 249 7.79 -22.99 -5.65
CA TYR A 249 8.68 -23.09 -4.50
C TYR A 249 9.08 -24.55 -4.28
N LYS A 250 10.24 -24.90 -3.70
CA LYS A 250 11.38 -24.05 -3.31
C LYS A 250 12.56 -24.33 -4.25
N PHE A 251 13.19 -23.29 -4.76
CA PHE A 251 14.39 -23.39 -5.58
C PHE A 251 15.68 -23.09 -4.82
N ASP A 252 16.80 -23.58 -5.34
CA ASP A 252 18.13 -23.07 -4.98
C ASP A 252 18.37 -21.77 -5.76
N VAL A 253 18.62 -20.67 -5.04
CA VAL A 253 18.75 -19.31 -5.61
C VAL A 253 19.84 -19.26 -6.69
N GLY A 254 19.56 -18.56 -7.79
CA GLY A 254 20.38 -18.54 -9.00
C GLY A 254 20.08 -19.66 -9.99
N THR A 255 19.18 -20.61 -9.66
CA THR A 255 18.92 -21.80 -10.49
C THR A 255 17.43 -22.09 -10.73
N ASN A 256 17.17 -23.15 -11.48
CA ASN A 256 15.86 -23.82 -11.60
C ASN A 256 15.86 -25.22 -10.94
N THR A 257 16.78 -25.47 -10.01
CA THR A 257 16.88 -26.73 -9.24
C THR A 257 16.05 -26.63 -7.95
N TYR A 258 15.22 -27.64 -7.65
CA TYR A 258 14.43 -27.69 -6.42
C TYR A 258 15.25 -28.10 -5.19
N ASP A 259 15.21 -27.26 -4.14
CA ASP A 259 15.91 -27.28 -2.85
C ASP A 259 16.82 -28.50 -2.60
N THR A 260 18.12 -28.31 -2.81
CA THR A 260 19.15 -29.31 -2.50
C THR A 260 19.71 -29.19 -1.08
N SER A 261 19.32 -28.16 -0.31
CA SER A 261 19.80 -27.93 1.06
C SER A 261 19.43 -29.08 2.00
N GLY A 262 20.07 -29.15 3.16
CA GLY A 262 19.76 -30.14 4.20
C GLY A 262 18.31 -30.12 4.71
N LYS A 263 17.51 -29.08 4.39
CA LYS A 263 16.09 -28.99 4.75
C LYS A 263 15.15 -29.62 3.73
N LYS A 264 15.60 -29.85 2.48
CA LYS A 264 14.88 -30.51 1.37
C LYS A 264 13.37 -30.24 1.37
N ARG A 265 12.96 -28.99 1.20
CA ARG A 265 11.54 -28.59 1.18
C ARG A 265 10.84 -29.21 -0.03
N LYS A 266 9.75 -29.94 0.22
CA LYS A 266 8.88 -30.52 -0.82
C LYS A 266 8.35 -29.40 -1.72
N PRO A 267 8.42 -29.53 -3.07
CA PRO A 267 7.90 -28.51 -3.97
C PRO A 267 6.41 -28.22 -3.74
N ALA A 268 5.98 -26.98 -3.99
CA ALA A 268 4.61 -26.51 -3.78
C ALA A 268 4.24 -25.32 -4.68
N TRP A 269 2.94 -25.17 -4.99
CA TRP A 269 2.37 -23.96 -5.60
C TRP A 269 1.95 -23.00 -4.50
N THR A 270 2.96 -22.34 -3.90
CA THR A 270 2.80 -21.32 -2.85
C THR A 270 2.27 -20.00 -3.40
N ASP A 271 2.65 -19.67 -4.64
CA ASP A 271 2.38 -18.39 -5.29
C ASP A 271 1.15 -18.53 -6.20
N ARG A 272 0.06 -17.81 -5.88
CA ARG A 272 -1.29 -18.06 -6.46
C ARG A 272 -2.02 -16.78 -6.83
N ILE A 273 -2.95 -16.87 -7.79
CA ILE A 273 -3.83 -15.77 -8.23
C ILE A 273 -5.26 -16.29 -8.44
N LEU A 274 -6.17 -15.90 -7.56
CA LEU A 274 -7.58 -16.25 -7.55
C LEU A 274 -8.46 -15.00 -7.75
N TRP A 275 -9.73 -15.21 -8.13
CA TRP A 275 -10.74 -14.15 -8.17
C TRP A 275 -12.09 -14.60 -7.61
N HIS A 276 -12.86 -13.66 -7.07
CA HIS A 276 -14.23 -13.84 -6.61
C HIS A 276 -15.12 -12.75 -7.26
N LEU A 277 -16.37 -13.11 -7.56
CA LEU A 277 -17.39 -12.21 -8.12
C LEU A 277 -18.52 -12.04 -7.10
N ARG A 278 -18.94 -10.80 -6.84
CA ARG A 278 -20.05 -10.53 -5.90
C ARG A 278 -21.33 -11.23 -6.36
N ALA A 279 -21.80 -12.20 -5.57
CA ALA A 279 -23.01 -12.96 -5.85
C ALA A 279 -24.22 -12.03 -6.04
N THR A 280 -24.93 -12.19 -7.16
CA THR A 280 -26.18 -11.48 -7.42
C THR A 280 -27.26 -11.97 -6.47
N ALA A 281 -27.82 -11.10 -5.63
CA ALA A 281 -28.99 -11.43 -4.83
C ALA A 281 -30.16 -11.89 -5.74
N PRO A 282 -30.85 -13.01 -5.43
CA PRO A 282 -31.98 -13.46 -6.25
C PRO A 282 -33.07 -12.40 -6.37
N ALA A 283 -33.63 -12.23 -7.57
CA ALA A 283 -34.51 -11.11 -7.93
C ALA A 283 -35.76 -10.94 -7.03
N GLY A 284 -36.17 -11.97 -6.28
CA GLY A 284 -37.27 -11.88 -5.31
C GLY A 284 -36.95 -11.06 -4.05
N ALA A 285 -35.68 -10.87 -3.68
CA ALA A 285 -35.29 -10.17 -2.45
C ALA A 285 -35.47 -8.64 -2.51
N ALA A 286 -35.43 -8.07 -3.72
CA ALA A 286 -35.44 -6.61 -3.93
C ALA A 286 -36.77 -5.92 -3.53
N LEU A 287 -37.86 -6.67 -3.38
CA LEU A 287 -39.18 -6.12 -3.07
C LEU A 287 -39.37 -5.71 -1.60
N SER A 288 -38.49 -6.16 -0.69
CA SER A 288 -38.60 -5.90 0.75
C SER A 288 -37.86 -4.63 1.21
N ALA A 289 -36.96 -4.07 0.37
CA ALA A 289 -36.09 -2.96 0.75
C ALA A 289 -36.70 -1.59 0.36
N GLY A 290 -37.45 -0.99 1.28
CA GLY A 290 -38.19 0.26 1.02
C GLY A 290 -37.32 1.51 0.82
N LYS A 291 -37.45 2.15 -0.36
CA LYS A 291 -37.20 3.59 -0.60
C LYS A 291 -35.83 4.16 -0.17
N ARG A 292 -34.76 3.66 -0.77
CA ARG A 292 -33.66 4.52 -1.29
C ARG A 292 -32.89 3.77 -2.39
N GLY A 293 -32.40 4.51 -3.39
CA GLY A 293 -31.80 3.91 -4.59
C GLY A 293 -30.41 3.33 -4.34
N SER A 294 -30.33 2.03 -4.02
CA SER A 294 -29.07 1.29 -4.03
C SER A 294 -28.73 0.81 -5.44
N ILE A 295 -27.47 0.97 -5.85
CA ILE A 295 -26.95 0.50 -7.15
C ILE A 295 -26.63 -1.02 -7.11
N SER A 296 -26.74 -1.67 -5.94
CA SER A 296 -26.41 -3.08 -5.69
C SER A 296 -27.20 -4.12 -6.52
N GLY A 297 -28.18 -3.71 -7.33
CA GLY A 297 -28.86 -4.58 -8.30
C GLY A 297 -28.14 -4.75 -9.64
N LEU A 298 -27.12 -3.94 -9.96
CA LEU A 298 -26.51 -3.89 -11.29
C LEU A 298 -25.30 -4.82 -11.50
N THR A 299 -24.93 -5.66 -10.53
CA THR A 299 -23.81 -6.62 -10.69
C THR A 299 -24.11 -7.75 -11.67
N SER A 300 -25.38 -7.92 -12.03
CA SER A 300 -25.89 -8.93 -12.96
C SER A 300 -25.38 -8.67 -14.39
N GLY A 301 -24.22 -9.24 -14.69
CA GLY A 301 -23.56 -9.15 -15.99
C GLY A 301 -22.03 -8.97 -15.93
N THR A 302 -21.45 -8.69 -14.76
CA THR A 302 -19.99 -8.63 -14.60
C THR A 302 -19.36 -10.01 -14.79
N LYS A 303 -18.30 -10.10 -15.61
CA LYS A 303 -17.56 -11.34 -15.87
C LYS A 303 -16.06 -11.10 -15.82
N VAL A 304 -15.33 -12.09 -15.32
CA VAL A 304 -13.87 -12.19 -15.40
C VAL A 304 -13.53 -13.30 -16.38
N THR A 305 -12.64 -13.05 -17.34
CA THR A 305 -12.10 -14.07 -18.25
C THR A 305 -10.59 -14.11 -18.12
N GLN A 306 -10.06 -15.22 -17.63
CA GLN A 306 -8.61 -15.46 -17.52
C GLN A 306 -8.05 -16.00 -18.83
N HIS A 307 -7.07 -15.31 -19.41
CA HIS A 307 -6.48 -15.66 -20.71
C HIS A 307 -5.18 -16.46 -20.58
N CYS A 308 -4.35 -16.15 -19.58
CA CYS A 308 -3.16 -16.90 -19.27
C CYS A 308 -2.97 -17.01 -17.75
N TYR A 309 -2.30 -18.08 -17.32
CA TYR A 309 -1.83 -18.29 -15.95
C TYR A 309 -0.52 -19.07 -16.03
N ARG A 310 0.59 -18.48 -15.59
CA ARG A 310 1.95 -19.01 -15.80
C ARG A 310 2.91 -18.62 -14.68
N SER A 311 3.92 -19.45 -14.43
CA SER A 311 5.15 -19.06 -13.75
C SER A 311 6.24 -18.64 -14.76
N HIS A 312 7.21 -17.85 -14.31
CA HIS A 312 8.31 -17.32 -15.13
C HIS A 312 9.64 -17.92 -14.67
N MET A 313 10.05 -19.00 -15.33
CA MET A 313 11.21 -19.82 -14.95
C MET A 313 12.56 -19.16 -15.30
N GLU A 314 12.58 -18.09 -16.08
CA GLU A 314 13.78 -17.31 -16.38
C GLU A 314 14.28 -16.49 -15.18
N TYR A 315 13.41 -16.19 -14.20
CA TYR A 315 13.78 -15.43 -13.01
C TYR A 315 14.32 -16.34 -11.89
N THR A 316 15.57 -16.10 -11.50
CA THR A 316 16.31 -16.97 -10.54
C THR A 316 16.79 -16.25 -9.28
N VAL A 317 16.53 -14.95 -9.13
CA VAL A 317 17.02 -14.14 -7.98
C VAL A 317 16.38 -14.48 -6.62
N SER A 318 15.30 -15.27 -6.62
CA SER A 318 14.56 -15.74 -5.43
C SER A 318 14.46 -17.27 -5.44
N ASP A 319 14.18 -17.86 -4.28
CA ASP A 319 13.80 -19.28 -4.16
C ASP A 319 12.33 -19.55 -4.53
N HIS A 320 11.56 -18.50 -4.82
CA HIS A 320 10.26 -18.55 -5.49
C HIS A 320 10.35 -18.02 -6.94
N LYS A 321 9.49 -18.54 -7.81
CA LYS A 321 9.32 -18.07 -9.20
C LYS A 321 8.13 -17.10 -9.30
N PRO A 322 8.26 -15.99 -10.05
CA PRO A 322 7.12 -15.09 -10.29
C PRO A 322 5.97 -15.85 -10.97
N VAL A 323 4.74 -15.51 -10.60
CA VAL A 323 3.51 -16.00 -11.24
C VAL A 323 2.74 -14.82 -11.79
N SER A 324 2.21 -14.96 -13.01
CA SER A 324 1.37 -13.94 -13.65
C SER A 324 0.08 -14.51 -14.20
N SER A 325 -0.97 -13.70 -14.19
CA SER A 325 -2.25 -13.96 -14.83
C SER A 325 -2.74 -12.71 -15.56
N ILE A 326 -3.31 -12.88 -16.76
CA ILE A 326 -3.95 -11.80 -17.52
C ILE A 326 -5.46 -12.07 -17.58
N PHE A 327 -6.25 -11.07 -17.25
CA PHE A 327 -7.71 -11.13 -17.20
C PHE A 327 -8.35 -10.03 -18.06
N THR A 328 -9.39 -10.33 -18.83
CA THR A 328 -10.35 -9.29 -19.27
C THR A 328 -11.46 -9.20 -18.25
N LEU A 329 -11.76 -7.97 -17.83
CA LEU A 329 -13.00 -7.65 -17.12
C LEU A 329 -14.07 -7.27 -18.15
N GLN A 330 -15.26 -7.83 -18.04
CA GLN A 330 -16.44 -7.39 -18.78
C GLN A 330 -17.45 -6.83 -17.77
N PHE A 331 -17.99 -5.66 -18.04
CA PHE A 331 -18.91 -4.96 -17.16
C PHE A 331 -20.29 -4.77 -17.82
N PRO A 332 -21.40 -4.81 -17.07
CA PRO A 332 -22.75 -4.61 -17.63
C PRO A 332 -23.02 -3.16 -18.08
N TYR A 333 -22.20 -2.21 -17.65
CA TYR A 333 -22.18 -0.82 -18.13
C TYR A 333 -20.75 -0.25 -17.98
N LYS A 334 -20.46 0.87 -18.63
CA LYS A 334 -19.18 1.59 -18.48
C LYS A 334 -19.45 3.05 -18.12
N VAL A 335 -18.78 3.59 -17.11
CA VAL A 335 -18.75 5.03 -16.80
C VAL A 335 -17.47 5.62 -17.39
N ASP A 336 -17.57 6.13 -18.60
CA ASP A 336 -16.50 6.72 -19.43
C ASP A 336 -16.57 8.25 -19.53
N ILE A 337 -17.46 8.90 -18.78
CA ILE A 337 -17.49 10.36 -18.60
C ILE A 337 -16.59 10.72 -17.39
N PRO A 338 -15.52 11.54 -17.57
CA PRO A 338 -14.62 11.93 -16.49
C PRO A 338 -15.30 12.90 -15.51
N LEU A 339 -14.75 13.07 -14.30
CA LEU A 339 -15.31 14.05 -13.34
C LEU A 339 -14.88 15.48 -13.67
N VAL A 340 -13.72 15.63 -14.33
CA VAL A 340 -13.27 16.89 -14.92
C VAL A 340 -12.86 16.65 -16.36
N VAL A 341 -13.41 17.42 -17.29
CA VAL A 341 -12.90 17.52 -18.65
C VAL A 341 -11.92 18.69 -18.68
N LEU A 342 -10.67 18.43 -19.05
CA LEU A 342 -9.68 19.45 -19.32
C LEU A 342 -9.71 19.82 -20.80
N ILE A 343 -9.48 21.10 -21.11
CA ILE A 343 -9.45 21.65 -22.46
C ILE A 343 -8.22 22.57 -22.54
N VAL A 344 -7.38 22.34 -23.55
CA VAL A 344 -6.15 23.06 -23.84
C VAL A 344 -6.04 23.25 -25.36
N GLU A 345 -5.32 24.26 -25.81
CA GLU A 345 -4.97 24.41 -27.23
C GLU A 345 -3.83 23.42 -27.59
N ASP A 346 -3.74 22.98 -28.84
CA ASP A 346 -2.79 21.91 -29.25
C ASP A 346 -1.29 22.29 -29.09
N GLU A 347 -0.98 23.60 -29.11
CA GLU A 347 0.37 24.15 -28.96
C GLU A 347 0.39 25.36 -28.01
N TRP A 348 1.36 25.41 -27.09
CA TRP A 348 1.74 26.60 -26.34
C TRP A 348 3.09 27.14 -26.83
N ASN A 349 3.07 28.21 -27.61
CA ASN A 349 4.26 28.83 -28.21
C ASN A 349 4.77 30.04 -27.41
N SER A 350 4.01 30.52 -26.43
CA SER A 350 4.33 31.65 -25.56
C SER A 350 3.71 31.48 -24.16
N THR A 351 4.13 32.31 -23.20
CA THR A 351 3.54 32.35 -21.85
C THR A 351 2.10 32.90 -21.84
N ALA A 352 1.65 33.55 -22.92
CA ALA A 352 0.27 34.00 -23.07
C ALA A 352 -0.69 32.86 -23.46
N ASP A 353 -0.19 31.83 -24.13
CA ASP A 353 -0.97 30.66 -24.57
C ASP A 353 -1.24 29.67 -23.44
N ALA A 354 -0.53 29.80 -22.31
CA ALA A 354 -0.44 28.88 -21.18
C ALA A 354 -1.72 28.79 -20.31
N ILE A 355 -2.86 28.62 -20.96
CA ILE A 355 -4.20 28.67 -20.41
C ILE A 355 -4.83 27.27 -20.46
N ALA A 356 -5.26 26.77 -19.30
CA ALA A 356 -6.04 25.56 -19.19
C ALA A 356 -7.49 25.89 -18.81
N LYS A 357 -8.44 25.40 -19.62
CA LYS A 357 -9.87 25.50 -19.36
C LYS A 357 -10.37 24.16 -18.80
N PHE A 358 -11.39 24.15 -17.94
CA PHE A 358 -11.94 22.91 -17.41
C PHE A 358 -13.43 22.95 -17.11
N LYS A 359 -14.08 21.79 -17.23
CA LYS A 359 -15.52 21.60 -16.99
C LYS A 359 -15.73 20.51 -15.95
N LEU A 360 -16.57 20.79 -14.96
CA LEU A 360 -16.87 19.87 -13.86
C LEU A 360 -18.12 19.04 -14.16
N ALA A 361 -18.09 17.74 -13.85
CA ALA A 361 -19.27 16.89 -13.94
C ALA A 361 -20.35 17.32 -12.93
N PRO A 362 -21.66 17.15 -13.24
CA PRO A 362 -22.74 17.46 -12.31
C PRO A 362 -22.56 16.74 -10.97
N ASN A 363 -22.68 17.51 -9.87
CA ASN A 363 -22.47 17.05 -8.49
C ASN A 363 -21.01 16.67 -8.12
N TYR A 364 -19.99 17.03 -8.91
CA TYR A 364 -18.60 16.89 -8.47
C TYR A 364 -18.24 17.91 -7.37
N SER A 365 -18.03 17.41 -6.14
CA SER A 365 -17.59 18.22 -5.00
C SER A 365 -16.09 18.53 -5.07
N ARG A 366 -15.75 19.63 -5.76
CA ARG A 366 -14.40 20.21 -5.82
C ARG A 366 -13.84 20.54 -4.44
N SER A 367 -12.53 20.38 -4.25
CA SER A 367 -11.79 20.87 -3.09
C SER A 367 -11.07 22.18 -3.39
N SER A 368 -10.91 23.07 -2.41
CA SER A 368 -9.99 24.22 -2.52
C SER A 368 -8.51 23.82 -2.63
N TRP A 369 -8.23 22.52 -2.42
CA TRP A 369 -6.93 21.87 -2.57
C TRP A 369 -6.83 21.02 -3.85
N ASP A 370 -7.81 21.07 -4.74
CA ASP A 370 -7.68 20.49 -6.09
C ASP A 370 -6.71 21.34 -6.93
N TRP A 371 -5.97 20.70 -7.84
CA TRP A 371 -4.98 21.36 -8.69
C TRP A 371 -4.84 20.69 -10.05
N ILE A 372 -4.40 21.45 -11.05
CA ILE A 372 -4.08 20.96 -12.39
C ILE A 372 -2.55 20.93 -12.51
N GLY A 373 -2.01 19.73 -12.66
CA GLY A 373 -0.59 19.50 -12.92
C GLY A 373 -0.29 19.52 -14.41
N LEU A 374 0.86 20.07 -14.76
CA LEU A 374 1.49 19.91 -16.07
C LEU A 374 2.53 18.79 -15.98
N TYR A 375 2.33 17.72 -16.74
CA TYR A 375 3.17 16.53 -16.73
C TYR A 375 3.84 16.35 -18.08
N LYS A 376 5.11 15.92 -18.10
CA LYS A 376 5.73 15.48 -19.36
C LYS A 376 5.16 14.12 -19.77
N VAL A 377 4.98 13.86 -21.07
CA VAL A 377 4.60 12.53 -21.56
C VAL A 377 5.60 11.47 -21.04
N GLY A 378 5.08 10.37 -20.51
CA GLY A 378 5.87 9.32 -19.85
C GLY A 378 6.15 9.54 -18.35
N PHE A 379 5.41 10.44 -17.68
CA PHE A 379 5.45 10.60 -16.22
C PHE A 379 5.13 9.28 -15.48
N LYS A 380 5.84 8.99 -14.38
CA LYS A 380 5.75 7.71 -13.67
C LYS A 380 4.61 7.71 -12.64
N HIS A 381 4.36 8.85 -12.01
CA HIS A 381 3.51 8.99 -10.83
C HIS A 381 2.89 10.39 -10.71
N GLN A 382 1.77 10.51 -10.01
CA GLN A 382 0.98 11.74 -9.85
C GLN A 382 1.66 12.93 -9.13
N LYS A 383 2.94 12.82 -8.76
CA LYS A 383 3.73 13.93 -8.20
C LYS A 383 4.87 14.39 -9.12
N ASP A 384 4.93 13.85 -10.34
CA ASP A 384 6.00 14.08 -11.31
C ASP A 384 5.68 15.26 -12.25
N TYR A 385 4.83 16.18 -11.80
CA TYR A 385 4.50 17.38 -12.54
C TYR A 385 5.71 18.32 -12.63
N VAL A 386 5.91 18.93 -13.79
CA VAL A 386 6.96 19.96 -13.99
C VAL A 386 6.54 21.31 -13.40
N GLY A 387 5.22 21.55 -13.33
CA GLY A 387 4.59 22.70 -12.68
C GLY A 387 3.11 22.41 -12.44
N TYR A 388 2.44 23.26 -11.65
CA TYR A 388 1.05 23.04 -11.27
C TYR A 388 0.36 24.35 -10.91
N VAL A 389 -0.95 24.42 -11.11
CA VAL A 389 -1.79 25.54 -10.70
C VAL A 389 -2.97 25.05 -9.85
N TRP A 390 -3.35 25.81 -8.82
CA TRP A 390 -4.49 25.46 -7.97
C TRP A 390 -5.81 25.70 -8.71
N ALA A 391 -6.70 24.71 -8.74
CA ALA A 391 -8.01 24.79 -9.36
C ALA A 391 -9.01 25.52 -8.44
N LYS A 392 -8.64 26.72 -7.97
CA LYS A 392 -9.38 27.47 -6.93
C LYS A 392 -10.79 27.85 -7.37
N GLN A 393 -11.65 28.00 -6.38
CA GLN A 393 -13.01 28.50 -6.54
C GLN A 393 -13.06 29.97 -6.10
N GLU A 394 -13.33 30.87 -7.05
CA GLU A 394 -13.75 32.23 -6.75
C GLU A 394 -15.27 32.27 -6.57
N GLU A 395 -15.78 33.17 -5.73
CA GLU A 395 -17.22 33.22 -5.39
C GLU A 395 -18.09 33.57 -6.60
N ALA A 396 -17.56 34.36 -7.54
CA ALA A 396 -18.22 34.72 -8.80
C ALA A 396 -18.38 33.55 -9.79
N ASP A 397 -17.63 32.46 -9.60
CA ASP A 397 -17.56 31.33 -10.54
C ASP A 397 -18.63 30.26 -10.31
N PHE A 398 -19.46 30.39 -9.26
CA PHE A 398 -20.42 29.35 -8.81
C PHE A 398 -21.50 28.95 -9.84
N HIS A 399 -21.63 29.70 -10.94
CA HIS A 399 -22.58 29.44 -12.03
C HIS A 399 -21.91 29.29 -13.41
N ARG A 400 -20.57 29.32 -13.49
CA ARG A 400 -19.87 29.03 -14.76
C ARG A 400 -19.80 27.52 -14.98
N GLN A 401 -20.10 27.08 -16.21
CA GLN A 401 -19.92 25.68 -16.63
C GLN A 401 -18.48 25.37 -17.07
N GLU A 402 -17.72 26.41 -17.40
CA GLU A 402 -16.32 26.35 -17.84
C GLU A 402 -15.50 27.32 -16.97
N HIS A 403 -14.44 26.80 -16.37
CA HIS A 403 -13.48 27.54 -15.56
C HIS A 403 -12.15 27.68 -16.30
N GLN A 404 -11.34 28.66 -15.90
CA GLN A 404 -10.03 28.95 -16.50
C GLN A 404 -8.96 29.06 -15.41
N VAL A 405 -7.77 28.55 -15.70
CA VAL A 405 -6.52 28.87 -15.00
C VAL A 405 -5.41 29.17 -16.01
N THR A 406 -4.40 29.94 -15.60
CA THR A 406 -3.23 30.27 -16.41
C THR A 406 -1.98 29.88 -15.63
N PHE A 407 -1.05 29.18 -16.29
CA PHE A 407 0.26 28.85 -15.74
C PHE A 407 1.20 30.05 -15.85
N THR A 408 1.93 30.33 -14.78
CA THR A 408 2.97 31.38 -14.77
C THR A 408 4.28 30.89 -15.39
N GLU A 409 5.18 31.81 -15.76
CA GLU A 409 6.50 31.48 -16.30
C GLU A 409 7.34 30.60 -15.34
N GLU A 410 7.13 30.71 -14.03
CA GLU A 410 7.79 29.85 -13.02
C GLU A 410 7.25 28.41 -12.99
N GLU A 411 6.02 28.19 -13.49
CA GLU A 411 5.34 26.88 -13.52
C GLU A 411 5.46 26.20 -14.90
N LEU A 412 6.14 26.82 -15.86
CA LEU A 412 6.31 26.30 -17.22
C LEU A 412 7.68 25.60 -17.43
N PRO A 413 7.75 24.60 -18.34
CA PRO A 413 8.97 23.84 -18.58
C PRO A 413 10.04 24.67 -19.29
N LYS A 414 11.29 24.50 -18.87
CA LYS A 414 12.47 25.13 -19.50
C LYS A 414 12.94 24.33 -20.72
N GLY A 415 12.12 24.33 -21.77
CA GLY A 415 12.38 23.64 -23.03
C GLY A 415 11.11 23.02 -23.62
N SER A 416 11.21 22.58 -24.87
CA SER A 416 10.08 22.04 -25.63
C SER A 416 9.83 20.54 -25.42
N GLY A 417 8.64 20.09 -25.82
CA GLY A 417 8.25 18.68 -25.85
C GLY A 417 6.75 18.47 -25.75
N ASP A 418 6.34 17.20 -25.66
CA ASP A 418 4.95 16.80 -25.49
C ASP A 418 4.60 16.69 -23.99
N PHE A 419 3.47 17.27 -23.61
CA PHE A 419 2.97 17.36 -22.23
C PHE A 419 1.50 16.94 -22.12
N ILE A 420 1.05 16.63 -20.91
CA ILE A 420 -0.32 16.26 -20.55
C ILE A 420 -0.72 17.12 -19.35
N LEU A 421 -1.93 17.68 -19.35
CA LEU A 421 -2.52 18.26 -18.14
C LEU A 421 -3.29 17.18 -17.37
N GLY A 422 -3.19 17.17 -16.04
CA GLY A 422 -3.92 16.26 -15.17
C GLY A 422 -4.54 16.97 -13.97
N TYR A 423 -5.86 16.89 -13.82
CA TYR A 423 -6.59 17.45 -12.68
C TYR A 423 -6.56 16.46 -11.52
N TYR A 424 -5.88 16.81 -10.44
CA TYR A 424 -5.85 16.03 -9.19
C TYR A 424 -6.97 16.47 -8.25
N SER A 425 -7.80 15.50 -7.83
CA SER A 425 -8.81 15.69 -6.78
C SER A 425 -8.19 15.41 -5.42
N ASN A 426 -8.11 16.41 -4.55
CA ASN A 426 -7.71 16.20 -3.16
C ASN A 426 -8.74 15.32 -2.41
N ASN A 427 -10.03 15.47 -2.74
CA ASN A 427 -11.11 14.73 -2.10
C ASN A 427 -11.14 13.24 -2.50
N MET A 428 -10.53 12.85 -3.62
CA MET A 428 -10.45 11.45 -4.08
C MET A 428 -9.01 10.89 -4.10
N SER A 429 -8.01 11.70 -3.74
CA SER A 429 -6.57 11.38 -3.76
C SER A 429 -6.04 10.76 -5.07
N THR A 430 -6.58 11.22 -6.21
CA THR A 430 -6.29 10.68 -7.55
C THR A 430 -6.50 11.73 -8.65
N ILE A 431 -5.97 11.46 -9.84
CA ILE A 431 -6.22 12.26 -11.05
C ILE A 431 -7.60 11.90 -11.62
N VAL A 432 -8.50 12.89 -11.74
CA VAL A 432 -9.92 12.70 -12.10
C VAL A 432 -10.30 13.30 -13.47
N GLY A 433 -9.31 13.81 -14.19
CA GLY A 433 -9.39 14.33 -15.56
C GLY A 433 -7.99 14.48 -16.14
N VAL A 434 -7.81 14.15 -17.43
CA VAL A 434 -6.55 14.33 -18.19
C VAL A 434 -6.85 14.92 -19.56
N THR A 435 -5.86 15.55 -20.20
CA THR A 435 -5.88 15.82 -21.64
C THR A 435 -5.26 14.67 -22.44
N GLU A 436 -5.44 14.70 -23.76
CA GLU A 436 -4.47 14.07 -24.67
C GLU A 436 -3.12 14.84 -24.63
N PRO A 437 -2.03 14.29 -25.21
CA PRO A 437 -0.77 15.00 -25.34
C PRO A 437 -0.90 16.26 -26.22
N PHE A 438 -0.33 17.37 -25.76
CA PHE A 438 -0.23 18.65 -26.48
C PHE A 438 1.21 19.16 -26.42
N GLN A 439 1.59 20.10 -27.30
CA GLN A 439 2.97 20.57 -27.39
C GLN A 439 3.22 21.87 -26.64
N ILE A 440 4.40 21.98 -26.04
CA ILE A 440 4.93 23.24 -25.52
C ILE A 440 6.23 23.54 -26.26
N GLN A 441 6.33 24.76 -26.83
CA GLN A 441 7.47 25.23 -27.62
C GLN A 441 7.88 26.65 -27.20
N LEU A 442 8.15 26.84 -25.91
CA LEU A 442 8.52 28.14 -25.35
C LEU A 442 9.93 28.58 -25.79
N PRO A 443 10.15 29.86 -26.13
CA PRO A 443 11.47 30.38 -26.46
C PRO A 443 12.46 30.19 -25.30
N THR A 444 13.58 29.51 -25.56
CA THR A 444 14.69 29.45 -24.61
C THR A 444 15.29 30.84 -24.40
N SER A 445 15.33 31.30 -23.15
CA SER A 445 15.99 32.55 -22.75
C SER A 445 17.52 32.41 -22.73
N GLY A 446 18.09 32.14 -23.91
CA GLY A 446 19.52 31.96 -24.14
C GLY A 446 20.28 33.28 -24.22
N LEU A 447 21.24 33.47 -23.32
CA LEU A 447 22.34 34.42 -23.50
C LEU A 447 23.46 33.74 -24.30
N ASP A 448 23.21 33.48 -25.58
CA ASP A 448 24.24 33.02 -26.52
C ASP A 448 25.17 34.20 -26.89
N ILE A 449 26.09 34.51 -25.98
CA ILE A 449 27.16 35.48 -26.23
C ILE A 449 28.21 34.80 -27.11
N SER A 450 28.29 35.23 -28.36
CA SER A 450 29.35 34.84 -29.28
C SER A 450 30.71 35.44 -28.84
N SER A 451 31.74 34.59 -28.77
CA SER A 451 33.13 35.02 -28.73
C SER A 451 34.01 34.09 -29.57
N SER A 452 34.83 34.69 -30.42
CA SER A 452 35.75 33.98 -31.32
C SER A 452 37.19 33.97 -30.77
N ASP A 453 37.98 33.06 -31.34
CA ASP A 453 39.45 33.05 -31.39
C ASP A 453 40.30 32.76 -30.12
N SER A 454 40.94 31.59 -30.17
CA SER A 454 42.42 31.40 -30.24
C SER A 454 43.22 30.79 -29.07
N SER A 455 44.07 29.84 -29.47
CA SER A 455 45.35 29.35 -28.87
C SER A 455 45.41 28.55 -27.55
N ASP A 456 45.86 27.30 -27.73
CA ASP A 456 46.95 26.57 -27.03
C ASP A 456 46.81 25.88 -25.66
N PHE A 457 47.08 24.56 -25.71
CA PHE A 457 47.68 23.64 -24.72
C PHE A 457 47.56 23.96 -23.21
N SER A 458 46.95 23.08 -22.41
CA SER A 458 47.59 21.83 -21.94
C SER A 458 46.64 20.96 -21.10
N SER A 459 47.14 19.87 -20.50
CA SER A 459 46.36 18.80 -19.85
C SER A 459 46.22 18.93 -18.33
N GLU A 460 45.07 18.53 -17.77
CA GLU A 460 44.92 17.39 -16.81
C GLU A 460 43.44 17.21 -16.37
N ASP A 461 43.14 16.15 -15.60
CA ASP A 461 41.79 15.76 -15.14
C ASP A 461 41.23 16.65 -14.01
N ASP A 462 39.90 16.86 -13.99
CA ASP A 462 39.02 16.35 -12.91
C ASP A 462 37.52 16.47 -13.30
N SER A 463 36.71 15.46 -12.97
CA SER A 463 35.31 15.34 -13.40
C SER A 463 34.32 15.70 -12.29
N THR A 464 34.05 17.00 -12.08
CA THR A 464 33.05 17.48 -11.12
C THR A 464 31.73 17.89 -11.80
N ILE A 465 30.71 17.02 -11.76
CA ILE A 465 29.36 17.35 -12.24
C ILE A 465 28.63 18.26 -11.24
N VAL A 466 28.34 19.50 -11.66
CA VAL A 466 27.57 20.47 -10.87
C VAL A 466 26.08 20.13 -10.93
N LEU A 467 25.61 19.35 -9.95
CA LEU A 467 24.21 18.95 -9.85
C LEU A 467 23.31 20.14 -9.46
N MET A 468 22.58 20.69 -10.44
CA MET A 468 21.62 21.77 -10.19
C MET A 468 20.48 21.33 -9.27
N LYS A 469 20.22 22.15 -8.25
CA LYS A 469 19.40 21.80 -7.08
C LYS A 469 17.95 22.26 -7.24
N MET A 470 17.14 21.47 -7.95
CA MET A 470 15.68 21.66 -7.93
C MET A 470 15.15 21.51 -6.49
N ARG A 471 14.26 22.44 -6.08
CA ARG A 471 13.64 22.49 -4.76
C ARG A 471 12.14 22.21 -4.87
N SER A 472 11.77 20.94 -4.95
CA SER A 472 10.37 20.56 -4.73
C SER A 472 9.96 20.87 -3.29
N ARG A 473 8.83 21.55 -3.12
CA ARG A 473 8.21 21.86 -1.82
C ARG A 473 6.71 21.55 -1.89
N SER A 474 6.35 20.33 -1.54
CA SER A 474 4.94 19.96 -1.34
C SER A 474 4.36 20.72 -0.12
N PRO A 475 3.21 21.40 -0.25
CA PRO A 475 2.63 22.19 0.82
C PRO A 475 1.81 21.35 1.81
N SER A 476 2.48 20.78 2.82
CA SER A 476 1.81 20.14 3.95
C SER A 476 1.37 21.17 5.01
N PRO A 477 0.18 21.06 5.64
CA PRO A 477 -0.38 22.08 6.52
C PRO A 477 0.25 22.11 7.94
N CYS A 478 1.44 22.69 8.07
CA CYS A 478 2.08 22.92 9.38
C CYS A 478 1.46 24.13 10.13
N LYS A 479 0.94 23.89 11.33
CA LYS A 479 0.35 24.91 12.23
C LYS A 479 1.42 25.81 12.87
N ASN A 480 1.92 26.81 12.13
CA ASN A 480 2.88 27.78 12.68
C ASN A 480 2.21 28.81 13.60
N LYS A 481 2.53 28.74 14.90
CA LYS A 481 2.27 29.85 15.85
C LYS A 481 3.32 30.93 15.68
N HIS A 482 2.90 32.19 15.52
CA HIS A 482 3.83 33.31 15.59
C HIS A 482 4.51 33.39 16.97
N ARG A 483 5.84 33.55 16.98
CA ARG A 483 6.59 34.18 18.05
C ARG A 483 7.54 35.20 17.44
N LYS A 484 7.50 36.43 17.96
CA LYS A 484 8.51 37.45 17.67
C LYS A 484 9.74 37.17 18.52
N ASN A 485 10.93 37.35 17.96
CA ASN A 485 12.15 37.46 18.76
C ASN A 485 12.26 38.87 19.33
N HIS A 486 12.78 38.97 20.55
CA HIS A 486 13.62 40.09 20.98
C HIS A 486 14.86 39.48 21.63
N SER A 487 16.02 40.04 21.30
CA SER A 487 17.24 39.86 22.08
C SER A 487 17.16 40.71 23.35
N ASP A 488 17.95 40.35 24.36
CA ASP A 488 19.14 41.12 24.75
C ASP A 488 19.90 40.36 25.88
N SER A 489 21.05 40.89 26.32
CA SER A 489 22.13 40.08 26.89
C SER A 489 22.71 40.56 28.22
N HIS A 490 23.23 39.60 29.01
CA HIS A 490 23.96 39.77 30.28
C HIS A 490 23.09 40.36 31.44
N THR A 491 23.43 40.29 32.73
CA THR A 491 24.68 39.93 33.45
C THR A 491 24.43 39.00 34.68
N HIS A 492 25.52 38.46 35.23
CA HIS A 492 25.62 37.84 36.58
C HIS A 492 25.63 38.94 37.70
N PRO A 493 25.55 38.66 39.04
CA PRO A 493 26.13 37.48 39.73
C PRO A 493 25.46 36.95 41.05
N ARG A 494 26.09 35.92 41.65
CA ARG A 494 26.02 35.48 43.08
C ARG A 494 24.68 34.92 43.61
N SER A 495 24.62 34.03 44.62
CA SER A 495 25.65 33.15 45.24
C SER A 495 25.03 32.15 46.24
N GLN A 496 25.72 31.02 46.47
CA GLN A 496 25.66 30.19 47.70
C GLN A 496 24.34 29.40 47.97
N SER A 497 24.34 28.23 48.65
CA SER A 497 25.45 27.38 49.15
C SER A 497 25.03 25.91 49.39
N ARG A 498 26.05 25.02 49.43
CA ARG A 498 26.21 23.81 50.29
C ARG A 498 25.15 22.68 50.28
N SER A 499 25.49 21.41 50.52
CA SER A 499 26.77 20.65 50.36
C SER A 499 26.60 19.18 50.76
N ARG A 500 27.29 18.26 50.06
CA ARG A 500 27.79 16.95 50.56
C ARG A 500 26.75 15.91 51.04
N SER A 501 27.06 14.62 51.20
CA SER A 501 27.98 13.69 50.50
C SER A 501 27.82 12.29 51.13
N GLY A 502 27.94 11.20 50.36
CA GLY A 502 28.15 9.87 50.96
C GLY A 502 27.50 8.72 50.20
N SER A 503 28.29 7.67 49.96
CA SER A 503 27.92 6.36 49.41
C SER A 503 28.75 5.31 50.19
N PRO A 504 28.77 4.01 49.83
CA PRO A 504 27.67 3.06 49.66
C PRO A 504 27.89 1.73 50.44
N ALA A 505 26.85 0.90 50.57
CA ALA A 505 26.90 -0.57 50.73
C ALA A 505 25.46 -1.12 50.79
N GLN A 506 25.12 -2.42 50.70
CA GLN A 506 25.51 -3.62 49.95
C GLN A 506 24.91 -4.82 50.74
N ALA A 507 24.45 -5.89 50.06
CA ALA A 507 23.96 -7.16 50.63
C ALA A 507 22.66 -7.07 51.50
N THR A 508 21.91 -8.15 51.80
CA THR A 508 22.12 -9.61 51.60
C THR A 508 20.80 -10.36 51.29
N VAL A 509 20.87 -11.67 51.05
CA VAL A 509 19.80 -12.62 50.64
C VAL A 509 19.34 -13.53 51.81
N ALA A 510 18.06 -14.00 51.84
CA ALA A 510 17.63 -15.39 52.23
C ALA A 510 16.12 -15.56 52.56
N GLY A 511 15.60 -16.81 52.48
CA GLY A 511 14.29 -17.27 53.03
C GLY A 511 13.06 -17.02 52.13
N LEU A 512 12.35 -17.96 51.48
CA LEU A 512 12.23 -19.44 51.49
C LEU A 512 11.24 -20.07 52.52
N ASN A 513 10.42 -21.00 52.00
CA ASN A 513 9.34 -21.85 52.59
C ASN A 513 8.03 -21.16 53.04
N VAL A 514 6.79 -21.61 52.76
CA VAL A 514 6.13 -22.90 52.35
C VAL A 514 5.36 -23.60 53.50
N THR A 515 4.22 -24.22 53.16
CA THR A 515 3.14 -24.81 54.00
C THR A 515 2.15 -23.78 54.59
N GLY A 516 0.84 -24.06 54.72
CA GLY A 516 0.08 -25.24 54.30
C GLY A 516 -1.46 -25.11 54.46
N SER A 517 -2.20 -26.07 53.90
CA SER A 517 -3.67 -26.27 53.92
C SER A 517 -4.26 -26.40 55.34
N CYS A 518 -5.58 -26.33 55.64
CA CYS A 518 -6.86 -26.21 54.90
C CYS A 518 -7.96 -25.70 55.91
N CYS A 519 -9.30 -25.68 55.76
CA CYS A 519 -10.31 -26.17 54.80
C CYS A 519 -11.66 -25.39 54.98
N CYS A 520 -12.71 -25.78 54.24
CA CYS A 520 -14.14 -25.40 54.37
C CYS A 520 -14.52 -23.94 54.00
N HIS A 521 -15.71 -23.63 53.44
CA HIS A 521 -16.90 -24.46 53.17
C HIS A 521 -17.66 -24.04 51.88
N ARG A 522 -18.67 -24.84 51.48
CA ARG A 522 -19.47 -24.84 50.22
C ARG A 522 -20.06 -23.50 49.72
N SER A 523 -20.16 -23.33 48.39
CA SER A 523 -21.45 -23.27 47.63
C SER A 523 -21.27 -22.99 46.11
N HIS A 524 -22.31 -23.20 45.29
CA HIS A 524 -22.36 -22.94 43.83
C HIS A 524 -22.92 -21.54 43.51
N SER A 525 -22.49 -20.93 42.39
CA SER A 525 -23.41 -20.36 41.36
C SER A 525 -22.65 -19.91 40.10
N GLN A 526 -23.38 -19.41 39.09
CA GLN A 526 -23.00 -19.33 37.68
C GLN A 526 -22.33 -18.01 37.25
N LEU A 527 -21.46 -18.13 36.24
CA LEU A 527 -21.42 -17.35 34.99
C LEU A 527 -22.12 -15.96 34.96
N LEU A 528 -21.35 -14.90 34.70
CA LEU A 528 -21.80 -13.82 33.81
C LEU A 528 -20.62 -13.12 33.12
N CYS A 529 -20.76 -12.84 31.82
CA CYS A 529 -19.83 -11.98 31.08
C CYS A 529 -20.19 -10.50 31.29
N LEU A 530 -19.20 -9.61 31.18
CA LEU A 530 -19.43 -8.16 31.08
C LEU A 530 -18.83 -7.61 29.79
N LEU A 531 -19.70 -7.36 28.81
CA LEU A 531 -19.45 -6.43 27.71
C LEU A 531 -19.43 -5.00 28.26
N PHE A 532 -18.62 -4.13 27.65
CA PHE A 532 -18.71 -2.68 27.83
C PHE A 532 -18.97 -2.00 26.49
N ASP A 533 -20.23 -1.61 26.29
CA ASP A 533 -20.65 -0.62 25.28
C ASP A 533 -20.74 0.75 25.99
N THR A 534 -20.37 1.82 25.29
CA THR A 534 -20.41 3.21 25.82
C THR A 534 -20.98 4.21 24.81
N SER A 535 -22.01 3.80 24.06
CA SER A 535 -22.86 4.67 23.25
C SER A 535 -23.62 5.73 24.08
N ASN A 536 -23.01 6.90 24.27
CA ASN A 536 -23.63 8.05 24.94
C ASN A 536 -24.76 8.67 24.09
N THR A 537 -26.03 8.38 24.41
CA THR A 537 -27.18 9.21 24.00
C THR A 537 -28.25 9.19 25.09
N LEU A 538 -28.57 10.36 25.66
CA LEU A 538 -29.64 10.51 26.65
C LEU A 538 -30.84 11.21 26.01
N CYS A 539 -32.01 10.56 26.04
CA CYS A 539 -33.24 11.10 25.48
C CYS A 539 -34.26 11.33 26.62
N VAL A 540 -34.78 12.56 26.75
CA VAL A 540 -35.81 12.93 27.73
C VAL A 540 -36.86 13.81 27.07
N LEU A 541 -38.13 13.60 27.43
CA LEU A 541 -39.32 14.20 26.81
C LEU A 541 -39.65 15.61 27.38
N SER A 542 -40.46 16.34 26.63
CA SER A 542 -40.88 17.73 26.90
C SER A 542 -41.98 17.87 27.95
N ASN A 543 -41.90 18.90 28.81
CA ASN A 543 -42.86 20.01 28.81
C ASN A 543 -42.54 21.14 29.82
N SER A 544 -43.17 22.31 29.58
CA SER A 544 -43.37 23.46 30.49
C SER A 544 -42.21 24.46 30.69
N ASN A 545 -42.58 25.73 30.86
CA ASN A 545 -41.70 26.91 30.90
C ASN A 545 -41.15 27.23 32.29
N VAL A 546 -39.95 27.82 32.36
CA VAL A 546 -39.66 29.20 32.88
C VAL A 546 -38.14 29.47 32.86
N GLN A 547 -37.73 30.73 32.63
CA GLN A 547 -36.33 31.16 32.58
C GLN A 547 -35.80 31.62 33.95
N PHE A 548 -34.51 31.42 34.24
CA PHE A 548 -33.70 32.29 35.13
C PHE A 548 -32.19 32.18 34.83
N LEU A 549 -31.40 33.14 35.32
CA LEU A 549 -30.03 33.45 34.85
C LEU A 549 -29.16 34.10 35.96
N VAL A 550 -27.81 34.03 35.98
CA VAL A 550 -26.88 33.30 35.09
C VAL A 550 -25.96 32.29 35.84
N PRO A 551 -25.02 32.67 36.75
CA PRO A 551 -23.73 31.97 36.76
C PRO A 551 -23.24 31.41 38.10
N SER A 552 -22.65 30.20 38.08
CA SER A 552 -21.52 29.81 38.96
C SER A 552 -20.77 28.59 38.41
N PHE A 553 -19.43 28.64 38.46
CA PHE A 553 -18.42 27.57 38.27
C PHE A 553 -18.72 26.40 37.31
N SER A 554 -17.96 26.30 36.21
CA SER A 554 -18.05 25.19 35.26
C SER A 554 -17.45 23.88 35.79
N ALA A 555 -17.99 22.75 35.31
CA ALA A 555 -17.50 21.39 35.62
C ALA A 555 -16.03 21.13 35.21
N THR A 556 -15.44 22.01 34.40
CA THR A 556 -14.04 21.95 33.92
C THR A 556 -13.03 21.80 35.06
N ALA A 557 -13.26 22.48 36.20
CA ALA A 557 -12.36 22.43 37.36
C ALA A 557 -12.34 21.04 38.03
N ILE A 558 -13.48 20.36 38.09
CA ILE A 558 -13.61 19.01 38.68
C ILE A 558 -13.06 17.94 37.72
N TRP A 559 -13.24 18.15 36.41
CA TRP A 559 -12.68 17.25 35.38
C TRP A 559 -11.15 17.26 35.36
N LEU A 560 -10.52 18.44 35.47
CA LEU A 560 -9.05 18.59 35.49
C LEU A 560 -8.37 17.82 36.64
N VAL A 561 -8.99 17.78 37.83
CA VAL A 561 -8.46 17.01 38.99
C VAL A 561 -8.55 15.50 38.74
N ARG A 562 -9.55 15.04 37.97
CA ARG A 562 -9.74 13.62 37.64
C ARG A 562 -8.70 13.13 36.62
N GLU A 563 -8.43 13.89 35.56
CA GLU A 563 -7.41 13.51 34.57
C GLU A 563 -5.98 13.55 35.13
N ALA A 564 -5.67 14.44 36.07
CA ALA A 564 -4.38 14.44 36.75
C ALA A 564 -4.09 13.11 37.48
N HIS A 565 -5.12 12.49 38.08
CA HIS A 565 -5.03 11.17 38.70
C HIS A 565 -4.91 10.02 37.68
N SER A 566 -5.58 10.14 36.53
CA SER A 566 -5.51 9.19 35.41
C SER A 566 -4.10 9.12 34.83
N ALA A 567 -3.52 10.29 34.50
CA ALA A 567 -2.18 10.41 33.94
C ALA A 567 -1.09 9.82 34.85
N LEU A 568 -1.17 10.07 36.17
CA LEU A 568 -0.22 9.53 37.15
C LEU A 568 -0.27 8.00 37.22
N SER A 569 -1.46 7.40 37.11
CA SER A 569 -1.64 5.94 37.10
C SER A 569 -1.05 5.28 35.84
N CYS A 570 -1.25 5.89 34.67
CA CYS A 570 -0.61 5.45 33.43
C CYS A 570 0.92 5.58 33.47
N PHE A 571 1.46 6.67 34.03
CA PHE A 571 2.90 6.88 34.15
C PHE A 571 3.56 5.81 35.03
N ILE A 572 2.95 5.46 36.17
CA ILE A 572 3.43 4.38 37.05
C ILE A 572 3.47 3.04 36.29
N LYS A 573 2.39 2.68 35.56
CA LYS A 573 2.36 1.45 34.75
C LYS A 573 3.46 1.42 33.68
N MET A 574 3.71 2.54 33.01
CA MET A 574 4.75 2.63 31.98
C MET A 574 6.16 2.40 32.56
N CYS A 575 6.45 2.97 33.73
CA CYS A 575 7.71 2.75 34.44
C CYS A 575 7.89 1.29 34.87
N THR A 576 6.84 0.63 35.40
CA THR A 576 6.94 -0.79 35.80
C THR A 576 7.20 -1.71 34.60
N TRP A 577 6.58 -1.45 33.44
CA TRP A 577 6.80 -2.25 32.22
C TRP A 577 8.23 -2.07 31.67
N TYR A 578 8.77 -0.85 31.72
CA TYR A 578 10.14 -0.55 31.32
C TYR A 578 11.18 -1.27 32.20
N ILE A 579 10.96 -1.33 33.51
CA ILE A 579 11.81 -2.08 34.46
C ILE A 579 11.79 -3.58 34.13
N PHE A 580 10.62 -4.14 33.79
CA PHE A 580 10.48 -5.56 33.46
C PHE A 580 11.24 -5.95 32.19
N ILE A 581 11.16 -5.15 31.12
CA ILE A 581 11.90 -5.35 29.87
C ILE A 581 13.43 -5.33 30.11
N CYS A 582 13.93 -4.37 30.89
CA CYS A 582 15.34 -4.30 31.27
C CYS A 582 15.81 -5.54 32.05
N PHE A 583 14.96 -6.11 32.92
CA PHE A 583 15.29 -7.32 33.67
C PHE A 583 15.41 -8.54 32.75
N THR A 584 14.46 -8.73 31.84
CA THR A 584 14.47 -9.82 30.85
C THR A 584 15.71 -9.77 29.94
N LEU A 585 16.07 -8.58 29.42
CA LEU A 585 17.25 -8.40 28.56
C LEU A 585 18.56 -8.73 29.29
N CYS A 586 18.67 -8.39 30.57
CA CYS A 586 19.85 -8.68 31.39
C CYS A 586 20.01 -10.19 31.67
N CYS A 587 18.91 -10.89 31.96
CA CYS A 587 18.92 -12.34 32.18
C CYS A 587 19.31 -13.13 30.91
N VAL A 588 18.76 -12.80 29.74
CA VAL A 588 19.09 -13.46 28.46
C VAL A 588 20.57 -13.26 28.10
N SER A 589 21.09 -12.05 28.28
CA SER A 589 22.51 -11.72 28.06
C SER A 589 23.44 -12.56 28.95
N SER A 590 23.06 -12.76 30.22
CA SER A 590 23.84 -13.53 31.20
C SER A 590 23.89 -15.04 30.89
N ILE A 591 22.89 -15.58 30.20
CA ILE A 591 22.85 -16.98 29.77
C ILE A 591 23.77 -17.20 28.56
N PHE A 592 23.74 -16.30 27.57
CA PHE A 592 24.62 -16.36 26.39
C PHE A 592 26.11 -16.29 26.77
N LEU A 593 26.47 -15.45 27.73
CA LEU A 593 27.85 -15.35 28.23
C LEU A 593 28.35 -16.63 28.93
N ARG A 594 27.48 -17.40 29.61
CA ARG A 594 27.87 -18.69 30.20
C ARG A 594 28.05 -19.80 29.16
N SER A 595 27.31 -19.76 28.05
CA SER A 595 27.46 -20.72 26.95
C SER A 595 28.83 -20.59 26.28
N GLN A 596 29.28 -19.36 25.99
CA GLN A 596 30.56 -19.09 25.31
C GLN A 596 31.79 -19.63 26.08
N VAL A 597 31.80 -19.54 27.41
CA VAL A 597 32.95 -19.97 28.24
C VAL A 597 33.19 -21.49 28.17
N TRP A 598 32.12 -22.29 28.15
CA TRP A 598 32.24 -23.76 28.12
C TRP A 598 32.75 -24.29 26.78
N THR A 599 32.38 -23.67 25.66
CA THR A 599 32.82 -24.12 24.32
C THR A 599 34.30 -23.83 24.06
N VAL A 600 34.86 -22.76 24.63
CA VAL A 600 36.28 -22.37 24.42
C VAL A 600 37.25 -23.25 25.22
N GLN A 601 36.89 -23.69 26.44
CA GLN A 601 37.75 -24.60 27.22
C GLN A 601 37.78 -26.03 26.68
N GLY A 602 36.81 -26.44 25.86
CA GLY A 602 36.77 -27.78 25.25
C GLY A 602 37.77 -28.03 24.12
N ALA A 603 38.50 -27.01 23.65
CA ALA A 603 39.30 -27.06 22.42
C ALA A 603 40.82 -26.84 22.62
N VAL A 604 41.30 -26.70 23.87
CA VAL A 604 42.73 -26.39 24.17
C VAL A 604 43.45 -27.53 24.89
N THR A 605 42.73 -28.48 25.49
CA THR A 605 43.32 -29.65 26.18
C THR A 605 43.40 -30.87 25.27
N LEU A 606 44.05 -30.72 24.12
CA LEU A 606 44.40 -31.82 23.20
C LEU A 606 45.90 -31.75 22.89
N HIS A 607 46.72 -31.86 23.94
CA HIS A 607 48.16 -31.94 23.86
C HIS A 607 48.80 -32.65 25.07
#